data_AF-A0A962LC07-F1
#
_entry.id   AF-A0A962LC07-F1
#
_cell.length_a   1.000
_cell.length_b   1.000
_cell.length_c   1.000
_cell.angle_alpha   90.00
_cell.angle_beta   90.00
_cell.angle_gamma   90.00
#
_symmetry.space_group_name_H-M   'P 1'
#
loop_
_entity.id
_entity.type
_entity.pdbx_description
1 polymer ?
#
loop_
_entity_poly.entity_id
_entity_poly.type
_entity_poly.pdbx_seq_one_letter_code
_entity_poly.pdbx_strand_id
1 'polypeptide(L)'
;MERLRQRLVPGLALVLLCLLAGCDRGPAPDTLRRDLQDRLDTHFQQDLFAVEDFHRTGSAPFRDLERGIAGVYVYYDAQLVFTRAYSLTEWRGLNLGTLAYAIGATESGIEGFHAQGNARGDVLKVHGRFSYKSDGDGGWVSLDQVSEPPSPRTEPAVDDHGRSPDTVLRDARSLLAKAQEFRRGSQQSIIVEEMGAAVGRIDLRAARLAGRTTLGSGTAPGTYYSFGEALSAYAGQRGMPLFSAASEGSVENASRLQAGRLDFGLMQSDVAHLLYQGFSSQGFYPYKELRAVASLWPEAVHLITLEGSGIKRLSDLEGRRVAVGQRGSGSRINAILIGLAAQLEGSQLPTIREIGTATAMEQLEAGDIDALFLTEAVPAPSVQALAARRADLRFVPMPDRLLAKLAEEHFSYYPLTVPARTYPGQSAPFTTIGLAAALITHSQVANEKVEKMLELLLSGGDELARKYYRAAFISRETMRLGLAVPLHPAAERFYNQYDQQRDKGR
;
A
#
# COMPACT_ATOMS: atom_id res chain seq x y z
N MET A 1 -34.12 -30.12 -50.22
CA MET A 1 -33.68 -29.98 -48.82
C MET A 1 -32.41 -30.78 -48.49
N GLU A 2 -31.94 -31.70 -49.34
CA GLU A 2 -30.65 -32.40 -49.14
C GLU A 2 -29.38 -31.55 -49.34
N ARG A 3 -29.42 -30.47 -50.12
CA ARG A 3 -28.20 -29.72 -50.53
C ARG A 3 -27.74 -28.63 -49.55
N LEU A 4 -28.49 -28.37 -48.47
CA LEU A 4 -28.10 -27.35 -47.47
C LEU A 4 -27.34 -27.92 -46.26
N ARG A 5 -27.28 -29.25 -46.08
CA ARG A 5 -26.62 -29.89 -44.92
C ARG A 5 -25.11 -30.12 -45.07
N GLN A 6 -24.55 -29.99 -46.27
CA GLN A 6 -23.13 -30.33 -46.52
C GLN A 6 -22.15 -29.14 -46.50
N ARG A 7 -22.59 -27.91 -46.21
CA ARG A 7 -21.70 -26.73 -46.19
C ARG A 7 -21.53 -26.03 -44.84
N LEU A 8 -22.21 -26.48 -43.79
CA LEU A 8 -22.15 -25.84 -42.47
C LEU A 8 -21.31 -26.60 -41.43
N VAL A 9 -20.87 -27.82 -41.73
CA VAL A 9 -20.13 -28.67 -40.76
C VAL A 9 -18.63 -28.34 -40.66
N PRO A 10 -17.87 -27.96 -41.71
CA PRO A 10 -16.44 -27.70 -41.52
C PRO A 10 -16.16 -26.32 -40.91
N GLY A 11 -17.07 -25.33 -41.07
CA GLY A 11 -16.91 -23.99 -40.50
C GLY A 11 -17.21 -23.92 -39.00
N LEU A 12 -18.21 -24.66 -38.52
CA LEU A 12 -18.54 -24.70 -37.09
C LEU A 12 -17.50 -25.49 -36.28
N ALA A 13 -16.92 -26.55 -36.87
CA ALA A 13 -15.81 -27.27 -36.28
C ALA A 13 -14.54 -26.43 -36.20
N LEU A 14 -14.22 -25.61 -37.22
CA LEU A 14 -13.06 -24.71 -37.20
C LEU A 14 -13.22 -23.57 -36.18
N VAL A 15 -14.44 -23.04 -36.00
CA VAL A 15 -14.72 -22.00 -35.00
C VAL A 15 -14.75 -22.56 -33.57
N LEU A 16 -15.23 -23.79 -33.37
CA LEU A 16 -15.09 -24.47 -32.07
C LEU A 16 -13.63 -24.88 -31.76
N LEU A 17 -12.84 -25.29 -32.76
CA LEU A 17 -11.40 -25.57 -32.59
C LEU A 17 -10.60 -24.29 -32.31
N CYS A 18 -10.97 -23.14 -32.88
CA CYS A 18 -10.36 -21.85 -32.55
C CYS A 18 -10.73 -21.34 -31.15
N LEU A 19 -11.88 -21.74 -30.59
CA LEU A 19 -12.26 -21.44 -29.20
C LEU A 19 -11.61 -22.39 -28.18
N LEU A 20 -11.27 -23.62 -28.57
CA LEU A 20 -10.52 -24.57 -27.72
C LEU A 20 -9.00 -24.31 -27.75
N ALA A 21 -8.46 -23.70 -28.81
CA ALA A 21 -7.04 -23.35 -28.91
C ALA A 21 -6.65 -22.05 -28.16
N GLY A 22 -7.62 -21.34 -27.58
CA GLY A 22 -7.40 -20.09 -26.86
C GLY A 22 -6.94 -20.25 -25.41
N CYS A 23 -7.12 -21.42 -24.80
CA CYS A 23 -6.90 -21.64 -23.36
C CYS A 23 -5.47 -22.07 -22.97
N ASP A 24 -4.62 -22.47 -23.94
CA ASP A 24 -3.33 -23.10 -23.66
C ASP A 24 -2.08 -22.26 -24.00
N ARG A 25 -2.20 -20.97 -24.34
CA ARG A 25 -1.01 -20.15 -24.62
C ARG A 25 -0.18 -19.92 -23.36
N GLY A 26 1.09 -20.35 -23.38
CA GLY A 26 2.01 -20.19 -22.25
C GLY A 26 2.79 -21.48 -21.95
N PRO A 27 3.68 -21.45 -20.94
CA PRO A 27 4.44 -22.63 -20.53
C PRO A 27 3.55 -23.79 -20.06
N ALA A 28 4.11 -25.01 -20.12
CA ALA A 28 3.49 -26.20 -19.56
C ALA A 28 3.39 -26.11 -18.02
N PRO A 29 2.38 -26.76 -17.39
CA PRO A 29 2.20 -26.74 -15.94
C PRO A 29 3.44 -27.08 -15.12
N ASP A 30 4.24 -28.07 -15.54
CA ASP A 30 5.48 -28.45 -14.83
C ASP A 30 6.57 -27.38 -14.87
N THR A 31 6.59 -26.55 -15.92
CA THR A 31 7.47 -25.38 -15.98
C THR A 31 6.97 -24.30 -15.03
N LEU A 32 5.66 -24.01 -15.04
CA LEU A 32 5.07 -23.02 -14.14
C LEU A 32 5.25 -23.37 -12.66
N ARG A 33 5.10 -24.66 -12.30
CA ARG A 33 5.33 -25.16 -10.94
C ARG A 33 6.79 -24.97 -10.51
N ARG A 34 7.74 -25.26 -11.40
CA ARG A 34 9.17 -25.04 -11.14
C ARG A 34 9.49 -23.56 -11.00
N ASP A 35 8.98 -22.71 -11.90
CA ASP A 35 9.13 -21.26 -11.82
C ASP A 35 8.59 -20.71 -10.48
N LEU A 36 7.44 -21.22 -10.01
CA LEU A 36 6.88 -20.86 -8.71
C LEU A 36 7.81 -21.25 -7.56
N GLN A 37 8.32 -22.49 -7.54
CA GLN A 37 9.25 -22.95 -6.51
C GLN A 37 10.56 -22.15 -6.53
N ASP A 38 11.14 -21.93 -7.72
CA ASP A 38 12.38 -21.17 -7.88
C ASP A 38 12.24 -19.73 -7.37
N ARG A 39 11.08 -19.10 -7.62
CA ARG A 39 10.76 -17.76 -7.09
C ARG A 39 10.64 -17.76 -5.57
N LEU A 40 9.95 -18.75 -4.99
CA LEU A 40 9.84 -18.90 -3.54
C LEU A 40 11.22 -19.06 -2.89
N ASP A 41 12.04 -19.97 -3.42
CA ASP A 41 13.38 -20.24 -2.91
C ASP A 41 14.33 -19.05 -3.05
N THR A 42 14.21 -18.33 -4.18
CA THR A 42 14.98 -17.11 -4.43
C THR A 42 14.66 -16.05 -3.38
N HIS A 43 13.37 -15.75 -3.16
CA HIS A 43 12.92 -14.67 -2.29
C HIS A 43 13.02 -15.00 -0.80
N PHE A 44 12.57 -16.19 -0.38
CA PHE A 44 12.37 -16.55 1.03
C PHE A 44 13.47 -17.42 1.64
N GLN A 45 14.60 -17.55 0.93
CA GLN A 45 15.61 -18.59 1.18
C GLN A 45 15.06 -19.98 0.85
N GLN A 46 15.95 -20.87 0.43
CA GLN A 46 15.59 -22.27 0.18
C GLN A 46 14.91 -22.87 1.41
N ASP A 47 13.94 -23.75 1.16
CA ASP A 47 13.25 -24.53 2.17
C ASP A 47 12.33 -23.74 3.12
N LEU A 48 11.63 -22.68 2.67
CA LEU A 48 10.52 -22.11 3.46
C LEU A 48 9.15 -22.65 3.03
N PHE A 49 8.95 -22.76 1.72
CA PHE A 49 7.69 -23.20 1.12
C PHE A 49 7.98 -24.38 0.20
N ALA A 50 7.14 -25.40 0.28
CA ALA A 50 7.06 -26.45 -0.73
C ALA A 50 5.77 -26.26 -1.52
N VAL A 51 5.85 -26.16 -2.85
CA VAL A 51 4.67 -26.28 -3.70
C VAL A 51 4.20 -27.73 -3.61
N GLU A 52 3.04 -27.98 -3.00
CA GLU A 52 2.44 -29.31 -2.88
C GLU A 52 1.53 -29.60 -4.08
N ASP A 53 0.61 -28.67 -4.35
CA ASP A 53 -0.34 -28.75 -5.47
C ASP A 53 -0.20 -27.53 -6.38
N PHE A 54 -0.42 -27.72 -7.69
CA PHE A 54 -0.37 -26.66 -8.69
C PHE A 54 -1.32 -26.96 -9.84
N HIS A 55 -2.21 -26.03 -10.14
CA HIS A 55 -3.17 -26.12 -11.22
C HIS A 55 -3.17 -24.84 -12.07
N ARG A 56 -2.84 -24.96 -13.36
CA ARG A 56 -3.00 -23.85 -14.30
C ARG A 56 -4.49 -23.64 -14.59
N THR A 57 -5.01 -22.44 -14.34
CA THR A 57 -6.44 -22.11 -14.50
C THR A 57 -6.77 -21.43 -15.82
N GLY A 58 -5.79 -20.82 -16.48
CA GLY A 58 -6.00 -20.23 -17.81
C GLY A 58 -4.88 -19.32 -18.28
N SER A 59 -5.12 -18.62 -19.39
CA SER A 59 -4.19 -17.64 -19.92
C SER A 59 -4.88 -16.51 -20.68
N ALA A 60 -4.31 -15.31 -20.66
CA ALA A 60 -4.81 -14.14 -21.41
C ALA A 60 -3.65 -13.37 -22.06
N PRO A 61 -3.75 -12.97 -23.34
CA PRO A 61 -2.71 -12.15 -23.97
C PRO A 61 -2.66 -10.76 -23.34
N PHE A 62 -1.48 -10.16 -23.29
CA PHE A 62 -1.31 -8.76 -22.89
C PHE A 62 -0.33 -8.03 -23.81
N ARG A 63 -0.46 -6.70 -23.80
CA ARG A 63 0.52 -5.78 -24.39
C ARG A 63 0.85 -4.70 -23.38
N ASP A 64 2.10 -4.65 -22.96
CA ASP A 64 2.67 -3.52 -22.26
C ASP A 64 3.10 -2.49 -23.31
N LEU A 65 2.27 -1.46 -23.46
CA LEU A 65 2.49 -0.40 -24.45
C LEU A 65 3.68 0.50 -24.09
N GLU A 66 4.01 0.64 -22.80
CA GLU A 66 5.15 1.44 -22.34
C GLU A 66 6.46 0.74 -22.70
N ARG A 67 6.53 -0.58 -22.49
CA ARG A 67 7.74 -1.37 -22.77
C ARG A 67 7.79 -1.97 -24.17
N GLY A 68 6.71 -1.85 -24.94
CA GLY A 68 6.57 -2.50 -26.25
C GLY A 68 6.59 -4.03 -26.18
N ILE A 69 6.22 -4.61 -25.02
CA ILE A 69 6.26 -6.07 -24.79
C ILE A 69 4.87 -6.65 -25.06
N ALA A 70 4.80 -7.66 -25.92
CA ALA A 70 3.63 -8.51 -26.06
C ALA A 70 3.88 -9.87 -25.39
N GLY A 71 2.93 -10.34 -24.62
CA GLY A 71 3.07 -11.57 -23.85
C GLY A 71 1.75 -12.22 -23.51
N VAL A 72 1.82 -13.16 -22.57
CA VAL A 72 0.67 -13.87 -22.03
C VAL A 72 0.73 -13.88 -20.51
N TYR A 73 -0.38 -13.54 -19.88
CA TYR A 73 -0.65 -13.84 -18.47
C TYR A 73 -1.07 -15.29 -18.37
N VAL A 74 -0.49 -16.03 -17.43
CA VAL A 74 -0.88 -17.40 -17.11
C VAL A 74 -1.33 -17.43 -15.66
N TYR A 75 -2.58 -17.79 -15.45
CA TYR A 75 -3.22 -17.86 -14.14
C TYR A 75 -3.08 -19.26 -13.55
N TYR A 76 -2.95 -19.34 -12.24
CA TYR A 76 -2.79 -20.60 -11.55
C TYR A 76 -3.38 -20.56 -10.13
N ASP A 77 -3.73 -21.74 -9.66
CA ASP A 77 -4.01 -22.05 -8.26
C ASP A 77 -2.89 -22.94 -7.72
N ALA A 78 -2.45 -22.70 -6.48
CA ALA A 78 -1.42 -23.53 -5.84
C ALA A 78 -1.67 -23.71 -4.35
N GLN A 79 -1.12 -24.80 -3.80
CA GLN A 79 -1.01 -25.03 -2.37
C GLN A 79 0.46 -24.99 -1.96
N LEU A 80 0.80 -24.05 -1.08
CA LEU A 80 2.14 -23.92 -0.52
C LEU A 80 2.15 -24.42 0.92
N VAL A 81 3.03 -25.36 1.23
CA VAL A 81 3.19 -25.89 2.59
C VAL A 81 4.37 -25.23 3.25
N PHE A 82 4.19 -24.72 4.47
CA PHE A 82 5.29 -24.26 5.30
C PHE A 82 6.15 -25.45 5.73
N THR A 83 7.42 -25.46 5.33
CA THR A 83 8.40 -26.50 5.73
C THR A 83 8.94 -26.28 7.15
N ARG A 84 8.80 -25.06 7.67
CA ARG A 84 9.18 -24.62 9.02
C ARG A 84 8.25 -23.49 9.48
N ALA A 85 8.21 -23.25 10.79
CA ALA A 85 7.44 -22.14 11.34
C ALA A 85 7.98 -20.78 10.82
N TYR A 86 7.06 -19.89 10.46
CA TYR A 86 7.39 -18.55 9.95
C TYR A 86 6.19 -17.61 10.05
N SER A 87 6.46 -16.34 10.33
CA SER A 87 5.43 -15.31 10.38
C SER A 87 5.48 -14.39 9.16
N LEU A 88 4.43 -14.42 8.34
CA LEU A 88 4.23 -13.48 7.23
C LEU A 88 3.62 -12.14 7.69
N THR A 89 3.39 -11.97 8.98
CA THR A 89 2.71 -10.82 9.59
C THR A 89 3.61 -9.96 10.46
N GLU A 90 4.88 -10.35 10.60
CA GLU A 90 5.88 -9.60 11.36
C GLU A 90 6.40 -8.36 10.63
N TRP A 91 6.72 -7.33 11.41
CA TRP A 91 7.15 -6.02 10.91
C TRP A 91 8.56 -5.99 10.31
N ARG A 92 9.44 -6.93 10.72
CA ARG A 92 10.89 -6.90 10.41
C ARG A 92 11.36 -8.01 9.46
N GLY A 93 10.44 -8.85 8.98
CA GLY A 93 10.74 -9.97 8.09
C GLY A 93 10.18 -9.77 6.68
N LEU A 94 10.51 -10.71 5.79
CA LEU A 94 9.79 -10.84 4.53
C LEU A 94 8.35 -11.26 4.86
N ASN A 95 7.38 -10.53 4.34
CA ASN A 95 5.99 -10.64 4.79
C ASN A 95 5.06 -11.01 3.64
N LEU A 96 3.76 -11.00 3.90
CA LEU A 96 2.74 -11.36 2.91
C LEU A 96 2.81 -10.51 1.63
N GLY A 97 3.18 -9.23 1.71
CA GLY A 97 3.39 -8.38 0.54
C GLY A 97 4.61 -8.79 -0.30
N THR A 98 5.68 -9.28 0.36
CA THR A 98 6.83 -9.86 -0.35
C THR A 98 6.44 -11.16 -1.03
N LEU A 99 5.65 -12.00 -0.34
CA LEU A 99 5.18 -13.28 -0.87
C LEU A 99 4.28 -13.09 -2.10
N ALA A 100 3.28 -12.21 -1.99
CA ALA A 100 2.38 -11.89 -3.09
C ALA A 100 3.13 -11.44 -4.34
N TYR A 101 4.10 -10.54 -4.19
CA TYR A 101 4.96 -10.13 -5.29
C TYR A 101 5.75 -11.31 -5.88
N ALA A 102 6.43 -12.09 -5.03
CA ALA A 102 7.30 -13.19 -5.47
C ALA A 102 6.54 -14.24 -6.30
N ILE A 103 5.31 -14.55 -5.92
CA ILE A 103 4.49 -15.58 -6.56
C ILE A 103 3.54 -15.02 -7.61
N GLY A 104 3.55 -13.72 -7.88
CA GLY A 104 2.67 -13.18 -8.91
C GLY A 104 1.20 -13.07 -8.47
N ALA A 105 0.91 -13.05 -7.16
CA ALA A 105 -0.44 -12.92 -6.62
C ALA A 105 -0.73 -11.49 -6.15
N THR A 106 -2.00 -11.17 -5.95
CA THR A 106 -2.39 -10.09 -5.03
C THR A 106 -2.42 -10.64 -3.61
N GLU A 107 -2.30 -9.79 -2.61
CA GLU A 107 -2.36 -10.25 -1.22
C GLU A 107 -3.73 -10.86 -0.88
N SER A 108 -4.80 -10.43 -1.57
CA SER A 108 -6.14 -11.03 -1.46
C SER A 108 -6.26 -12.40 -2.11
N GLY A 109 -5.31 -12.78 -2.98
CA GLY A 109 -5.23 -14.10 -3.60
C GLY A 109 -4.52 -15.13 -2.74
N ILE A 110 -4.11 -14.78 -1.53
CA ILE A 110 -3.42 -15.69 -0.60
C ILE A 110 -4.29 -15.91 0.62
N GLU A 111 -4.60 -17.17 0.91
CA GLU A 111 -5.35 -17.59 2.09
C GLU A 111 -4.53 -18.58 2.93
N GLY A 112 -4.90 -18.76 4.21
CA GLY A 112 -4.26 -19.72 5.11
C GLY A 112 -3.10 -19.14 5.94
N PHE A 113 -2.79 -17.85 5.80
CA PHE A 113 -1.86 -17.17 6.70
C PHE A 113 -2.54 -16.85 8.04
N HIS A 114 -1.76 -16.81 9.12
CA HIS A 114 -2.26 -16.53 10.46
C HIS A 114 -1.60 -15.29 11.05
N ALA A 115 -2.38 -14.47 11.76
CA ALA A 115 -1.87 -13.27 12.44
C ALA A 115 -0.70 -13.56 13.41
N GLN A 116 -0.68 -14.75 14.03
CA GLN A 116 0.36 -15.20 14.98
C GLN A 116 1.50 -15.98 14.31
N GLY A 117 1.53 -16.00 12.98
CA GLY A 117 2.45 -16.81 12.19
C GLY A 117 1.95 -18.25 11.98
N ASN A 118 2.57 -18.90 11.01
CA ASN A 118 2.23 -20.25 10.57
C ASN A 118 3.23 -21.26 11.12
N ALA A 119 2.73 -22.45 11.46
CA ALA A 119 3.52 -23.59 11.87
C ALA A 119 4.00 -24.41 10.66
N ARG A 120 4.96 -25.31 10.90
CA ARG A 120 5.34 -26.32 9.90
C ARG A 120 4.12 -27.19 9.55
N GLY A 121 3.85 -27.36 8.26
CA GLY A 121 2.72 -28.14 7.75
C GLY A 121 1.46 -27.32 7.49
N ASP A 122 1.42 -26.06 7.92
CA ASP A 122 0.33 -25.16 7.54
C ASP A 122 0.34 -24.94 6.02
N VAL A 123 -0.84 -24.75 5.44
CA VAL A 123 -1.04 -24.65 3.99
C VAL A 123 -1.55 -23.26 3.64
N LEU A 124 -0.88 -22.63 2.68
CA LEU A 124 -1.40 -21.45 1.98
C LEU A 124 -2.09 -21.89 0.70
N LYS A 125 -3.28 -21.35 0.44
CA LYS A 125 -3.92 -21.41 -0.86
C LYS A 125 -3.62 -20.14 -1.61
N VAL A 126 -3.17 -20.28 -2.86
CA VAL A 126 -2.71 -19.16 -3.68
C VAL A 126 -3.47 -19.16 -4.99
N HIS A 127 -3.97 -17.98 -5.35
CA HIS A 127 -4.46 -17.63 -6.67
C HIS A 127 -3.52 -16.57 -7.23
N GLY A 128 -2.75 -16.94 -8.25
CA GLY A 128 -1.68 -16.10 -8.78
C GLY A 128 -1.69 -16.02 -10.29
N ARG A 129 -0.82 -15.16 -10.81
CA ARG A 129 -0.55 -15.04 -12.24
C ARG A 129 0.92 -14.76 -12.51
N PHE A 130 1.44 -15.35 -13.57
CA PHE A 130 2.75 -15.03 -14.11
C PHE A 130 2.63 -14.44 -15.51
N SER A 131 3.63 -13.65 -15.89
CA SER A 131 3.74 -13.06 -17.22
C SER A 131 4.83 -13.77 -17.99
N TYR A 132 4.57 -14.09 -19.26
CA TYR A 132 5.55 -14.72 -20.16
C TYR A 132 5.58 -14.03 -21.52
N LYS A 133 6.74 -14.03 -22.17
CA LYS A 133 6.88 -13.75 -23.60
C LYS A 133 7.38 -14.98 -24.34
N SER A 134 6.99 -15.11 -25.60
CA SER A 134 7.54 -16.15 -26.48
C SER A 134 9.01 -15.83 -26.80
N ASP A 135 9.88 -16.84 -26.82
CA ASP A 135 11.26 -16.69 -27.27
C ASP A 135 11.43 -16.76 -28.81
N GLY A 136 10.36 -17.07 -29.54
CA GLY A 136 10.36 -17.23 -30.99
C GLY A 136 10.58 -18.67 -31.49
N ASP A 137 11.12 -19.55 -30.65
CA ASP A 137 11.44 -20.95 -30.98
C ASP A 137 10.46 -21.96 -30.33
N GLY A 138 9.32 -21.45 -29.86
CA GLY A 138 8.27 -22.24 -29.21
C GLY A 138 8.42 -22.37 -27.68
N GLY A 139 9.44 -21.74 -27.10
CA GLY A 139 9.60 -21.61 -25.65
C GLY A 139 9.06 -20.29 -25.11
N TRP A 140 9.17 -20.15 -23.80
CA TRP A 140 8.60 -19.03 -23.04
C TRP A 140 9.60 -18.53 -22.02
N VAL A 141 9.75 -17.21 -21.96
CA VAL A 141 10.60 -16.52 -20.99
C VAL A 141 9.70 -15.84 -19.96
N SER A 142 9.91 -16.17 -18.69
CA SER A 142 9.22 -15.52 -17.57
C SER A 142 9.61 -14.04 -17.52
N LEU A 143 8.61 -13.19 -17.27
CA LEU A 143 8.78 -11.76 -17.07
C LEU A 143 8.53 -11.45 -15.58
N ASP A 144 9.17 -10.40 -15.07
CA ASP A 144 8.77 -9.81 -13.80
C ASP A 144 7.34 -9.29 -13.88
N GLN A 145 6.67 -9.14 -12.72
CA GLN A 145 5.25 -8.74 -12.69
C GLN A 145 5.01 -7.50 -13.56
N VAL A 146 4.12 -7.65 -14.54
CA VAL A 146 3.65 -6.55 -15.39
C VAL A 146 2.39 -5.99 -14.72
N SER A 147 2.42 -4.70 -14.41
CA SER A 147 1.29 -4.00 -13.80
C SER A 147 0.05 -4.17 -14.66
N GLU A 148 -1.07 -4.58 -14.04
CA GLU A 148 -2.36 -4.56 -14.72
C GLU A 148 -2.85 -3.10 -14.82
N PRO A 149 -3.49 -2.72 -15.94
CA PRO A 149 -4.30 -1.52 -15.94
C PRO A 149 -5.42 -1.69 -14.91
N PRO A 150 -5.80 -0.62 -14.17
CA PRO A 150 -6.83 -0.71 -13.15
C PRO A 150 -8.12 -1.28 -13.73
N SER A 151 -8.77 -2.19 -12.99
CA SER A 151 -10.07 -2.72 -13.38
C SER A 151 -11.08 -1.58 -13.55
N PRO A 152 -11.88 -1.56 -14.62
CA PRO A 152 -12.92 -0.56 -14.80
C PRO A 152 -13.91 -0.64 -13.64
N ARG A 153 -14.17 0.49 -12.99
CA ARG A 153 -15.23 0.58 -11.98
C ARG A 153 -16.57 0.46 -12.69
N THR A 154 -17.43 -0.42 -12.19
CA THR A 154 -18.80 -0.56 -12.70
C THR A 154 -19.61 0.69 -12.34
N GLU A 155 -20.04 1.43 -13.35
CA GLU A 155 -20.89 2.62 -13.21
C GLU A 155 -22.32 2.23 -12.76
N PRO A 156 -22.98 3.02 -11.91
CA PRO A 156 -24.43 2.93 -11.75
C PRO A 156 -25.17 3.50 -12.97
N ALA A 157 -26.29 2.88 -13.33
CA ALA A 157 -27.13 3.28 -14.47
C ALA A 157 -27.79 4.66 -14.29
N VAL A 158 -27.93 5.37 -15.42
CA VAL A 158 -28.40 6.76 -15.54
C VAL A 158 -29.91 6.82 -15.75
N ASP A 159 -30.60 7.71 -15.01
CA ASP A 159 -31.92 8.24 -15.35
C ASP A 159 -31.95 9.79 -15.27
N ASP A 160 -32.82 10.39 -16.09
CA ASP A 160 -32.96 11.83 -16.31
C ASP A 160 -34.22 12.35 -15.59
N HIS A 161 -34.04 13.40 -14.77
CA HIS A 161 -34.88 14.63 -14.71
C HIS A 161 -34.77 15.36 -13.35
N GLY A 162 -34.25 16.60 -13.37
CA GLY A 162 -34.50 17.63 -12.34
C GLY A 162 -33.25 18.19 -11.63
N ARG A 163 -33.18 19.52 -11.48
CA ARG A 163 -32.10 20.21 -10.74
C ARG A 163 -32.38 20.20 -9.23
N SER A 164 -32.11 19.10 -8.54
CA SER A 164 -32.03 19.04 -7.07
C SER A 164 -30.56 19.09 -6.61
N PRO A 165 -30.26 19.42 -5.34
CA PRO A 165 -28.91 19.27 -4.79
C PRO A 165 -28.33 17.86 -4.97
N ASP A 166 -29.18 16.82 -4.92
CA ASP A 166 -28.77 15.43 -5.13
C ASP A 166 -28.35 15.16 -6.58
N THR A 167 -29.03 15.77 -7.56
CA THR A 167 -28.63 15.68 -8.97
C THR A 167 -27.30 16.37 -9.21
N VAL A 168 -27.07 17.55 -8.61
CA VAL A 168 -25.77 18.26 -8.72
C VAL A 168 -24.62 17.40 -8.16
N LEU A 169 -24.83 16.76 -7.00
CA LEU A 169 -23.83 15.87 -6.41
C LEU A 169 -23.59 14.63 -7.27
N ARG A 170 -24.64 14.07 -7.87
CA ARG A 170 -24.54 12.93 -8.78
C ARG A 170 -23.72 13.27 -10.03
N ASP A 171 -24.02 14.40 -10.66
CA ASP A 171 -23.30 14.87 -11.86
C ASP A 171 -21.83 15.15 -11.54
N ALA A 172 -21.56 15.78 -10.39
CA ALA A 172 -20.20 16.00 -9.90
C ALA A 172 -19.46 14.67 -9.70
N ARG A 173 -20.08 13.66 -9.07
CA ARG A 173 -19.47 12.33 -8.90
C ARG A 173 -19.21 11.63 -10.24
N SER A 174 -20.11 11.77 -11.22
CA SER A 174 -19.92 11.23 -12.57
C SER A 174 -18.70 11.85 -13.27
N LEU A 175 -18.54 13.17 -13.18
CA LEU A 175 -17.36 13.86 -13.70
C LEU A 175 -16.07 13.45 -12.99
N LEU A 176 -16.11 13.26 -11.66
CA LEU A 176 -14.97 12.76 -10.88
C LEU A 176 -14.57 11.35 -11.28
N ALA A 177 -15.50 10.49 -11.68
CA ALA A 177 -15.19 9.15 -12.17
C ALA A 177 -14.37 9.19 -13.47
N LYS A 178 -14.57 10.22 -14.30
CA LYS A 178 -13.85 10.44 -15.58
C LYS A 178 -12.56 11.26 -15.41
N ALA A 179 -12.19 11.60 -14.17
CA ALA A 179 -11.04 12.47 -13.84
C ALA A 179 -9.73 12.04 -14.51
N GLN A 180 -9.52 10.74 -14.71
CA GLN A 180 -8.29 10.18 -15.25
C GLN A 180 -8.12 10.44 -16.77
N GLU A 181 -9.19 10.83 -17.47
CA GLU A 181 -9.16 11.12 -18.90
C GLU A 181 -8.59 12.52 -19.21
N PHE A 182 -8.50 13.38 -18.19
CA PHE A 182 -7.99 14.75 -18.35
C PHE A 182 -6.46 14.78 -18.24
N ARG A 183 -5.81 15.51 -19.15
CA ARG A 183 -4.36 15.74 -19.09
C ARG A 183 -4.01 16.48 -17.80
N ARG A 184 -3.07 15.95 -17.01
CA ARG A 184 -2.55 16.61 -15.80
C ARG A 184 -2.04 18.02 -16.11
N GLY A 185 -2.35 18.98 -15.23
CA GLY A 185 -1.98 20.39 -15.40
C GLY A 185 -2.87 21.18 -16.36
N SER A 186 -3.96 20.59 -16.85
CA SER A 186 -4.99 21.30 -17.61
C SER A 186 -5.96 22.05 -16.68
N GLN A 187 -6.62 23.09 -17.20
CA GLN A 187 -7.69 23.77 -16.47
C GLN A 187 -8.79 22.79 -16.04
N GLN A 188 -9.09 21.77 -16.86
CA GLN A 188 -10.05 20.72 -16.51
C GLN A 188 -9.61 19.90 -15.29
N SER A 189 -8.32 19.54 -15.20
CA SER A 189 -7.82 18.79 -14.03
C SER A 189 -7.96 19.58 -12.72
N ILE A 190 -7.72 20.90 -12.74
CA ILE A 190 -7.91 21.78 -11.56
C ILE A 190 -9.39 21.80 -11.13
N ILE A 191 -10.32 21.92 -12.08
CA ILE A 191 -11.77 21.92 -11.78
C ILE A 191 -12.19 20.61 -11.14
N VAL A 192 -11.71 19.48 -11.69
CA VAL A 192 -12.01 18.13 -11.18
C VAL A 192 -11.45 17.94 -9.77
N GLU A 193 -10.21 18.39 -9.50
CA GLU A 193 -9.60 18.34 -8.17
C GLU A 193 -10.42 19.14 -7.13
N GLU A 194 -10.77 20.40 -7.44
CA GLU A 194 -11.55 21.26 -6.55
C GLU A 194 -12.97 20.74 -6.31
N MET A 195 -13.61 20.23 -7.37
CA MET A 195 -14.91 19.59 -7.26
C MET A 195 -14.83 18.32 -6.40
N GLY A 196 -13.77 17.53 -6.54
CA GLY A 196 -13.51 16.35 -5.72
C GLY A 196 -13.40 16.70 -4.25
N ALA A 197 -12.62 17.73 -3.94
CA ALA A 197 -12.51 18.25 -2.57
C ALA A 197 -13.85 18.76 -2.03
N ALA A 198 -14.67 19.42 -2.86
CA ALA A 198 -15.99 19.90 -2.47
C ALA A 198 -16.97 18.74 -2.17
N VAL A 199 -17.06 17.75 -3.06
CA VAL A 199 -17.90 16.56 -2.87
C VAL A 199 -17.45 15.80 -1.62
N GLY A 200 -16.15 15.59 -1.41
CA GLY A 200 -15.62 14.93 -0.21
C GLY A 200 -15.99 15.65 1.08
N ARG A 201 -15.97 17.00 1.11
CA ARG A 201 -16.42 17.79 2.27
C ARG A 201 -17.92 17.63 2.53
N ILE A 202 -18.74 17.55 1.49
CA ILE A 202 -20.19 17.34 1.60
C ILE A 202 -20.47 15.95 2.17
N ASP A 203 -19.85 14.92 1.61
CA ASP A 203 -20.03 13.53 2.05
C ASP A 203 -19.60 13.32 3.50
N LEU A 204 -18.48 13.93 3.92
CA LEU A 204 -18.04 13.88 5.31
C LEU A 204 -19.06 14.55 6.27
N ARG A 205 -19.64 15.69 5.87
CA ARG A 205 -20.67 16.36 6.68
C ARG A 205 -21.96 15.55 6.75
N ALA A 206 -22.38 14.96 5.64
CA ALA A 206 -23.54 14.09 5.57
C ALA A 206 -23.35 12.83 6.45
N ALA A 207 -22.16 12.23 6.42
CA ALA A 207 -21.83 11.08 7.27
C ALA A 207 -21.93 11.43 8.77
N ARG A 208 -21.42 12.59 9.17
CA ARG A 208 -21.55 13.09 10.56
C ARG A 208 -23.01 13.34 10.95
N LEU A 209 -23.79 13.94 10.06
CA LEU A 209 -25.22 14.17 10.29
C LEU A 209 -25.98 12.85 10.48
N ALA A 210 -25.59 11.82 9.74
CA ALA A 210 -26.13 10.46 9.87
C ALA A 210 -25.58 9.68 11.08
N GLY A 211 -24.80 10.31 11.96
CA GLY A 211 -24.23 9.67 13.16
C GLY A 211 -23.16 8.61 12.87
N ARG A 212 -22.60 8.57 11.65
CA ARG A 212 -21.53 7.63 11.29
C ARG A 212 -20.23 8.04 11.99
N THR A 213 -19.43 7.05 12.37
CA THR A 213 -18.05 7.29 12.76
C THR A 213 -17.24 7.71 11.55
N THR A 214 -16.38 8.71 11.69
CA THR A 214 -15.61 9.29 10.60
C THR A 214 -14.12 8.99 10.73
N LEU A 215 -13.51 8.48 9.66
CA LEU A 215 -12.10 8.13 9.57
C LEU A 215 -11.45 8.90 8.43
N GLY A 216 -10.43 9.71 8.69
CA GLY A 216 -9.57 10.26 7.64
C GLY A 216 -8.58 9.21 7.17
N SER A 217 -8.49 8.99 5.86
CA SER A 217 -7.62 7.98 5.27
C SER A 217 -6.44 8.60 4.52
N GLY A 218 -6.38 8.49 3.20
CA GLY A 218 -5.34 9.08 2.37
C GLY A 218 -5.75 9.17 0.91
N THR A 219 -4.80 9.48 0.04
CA THR A 219 -5.05 9.68 -1.38
C THR A 219 -5.36 8.34 -2.06
N ALA A 220 -6.31 8.37 -3.01
CA ALA A 220 -6.70 7.19 -3.77
C ALA A 220 -5.94 7.14 -5.12
N PRO A 221 -5.42 5.98 -5.56
CA PRO A 221 -5.22 4.77 -4.76
C PRO A 221 -4.04 4.93 -3.79
N GLY A 222 -4.14 4.35 -2.59
CA GLY A 222 -3.08 4.42 -1.60
C GLY A 222 -3.35 3.53 -0.39
N THR A 223 -2.31 3.19 0.35
CA THR A 223 -2.35 2.26 1.50
C THR A 223 -3.40 2.68 2.53
N TYR A 224 -3.42 3.96 2.92
CA TYR A 224 -4.39 4.47 3.91
C TYR A 224 -5.82 4.43 3.36
N TYR A 225 -6.01 4.81 2.10
CA TYR A 225 -7.31 4.77 1.44
C TYR A 225 -7.87 3.33 1.41
N SER A 226 -7.09 2.37 0.91
CA SER A 226 -7.52 0.97 0.80
C SER A 226 -7.80 0.33 2.18
N PHE A 227 -6.99 0.64 3.20
CA PHE A 227 -7.28 0.20 4.56
C PHE A 227 -8.56 0.82 5.10
N GLY A 228 -8.76 2.13 4.89
CA GLY A 228 -9.96 2.84 5.32
C GLY A 228 -11.24 2.26 4.70
N GLU A 229 -11.22 1.93 3.41
CA GLU A 229 -12.34 1.28 2.73
C GLU A 229 -12.63 -0.13 3.30
N ALA A 230 -11.58 -0.93 3.50
CA ALA A 230 -11.71 -2.27 4.07
C ALA A 230 -12.26 -2.23 5.52
N LEU A 231 -11.72 -1.33 6.34
CA LEU A 231 -12.17 -1.11 7.72
C LEU A 231 -13.60 -0.58 7.77
N SER A 232 -13.97 0.32 6.85
CA SER A 232 -15.33 0.84 6.72
C SER A 232 -16.35 -0.27 6.46
N ALA A 233 -16.07 -1.13 5.47
CA ALA A 233 -16.91 -2.27 5.15
C ALA A 233 -16.99 -3.27 6.31
N TYR A 234 -15.86 -3.57 6.96
CA TYR A 234 -15.78 -4.50 8.09
C TYR A 234 -16.52 -3.99 9.33
N ALA A 235 -16.32 -2.71 9.69
CA ALA A 235 -16.94 -2.06 10.85
C ALA A 235 -18.46 -1.93 10.68
N GLY A 236 -18.92 -1.58 9.47
CA GLY A 236 -20.34 -1.46 9.17
C GLY A 236 -21.13 -2.75 9.40
N GLN A 237 -20.54 -3.91 9.06
CA GLN A 237 -21.13 -5.22 9.30
C GLN A 237 -21.19 -5.60 10.79
N ARG A 238 -20.50 -4.85 11.66
CA ARG A 238 -20.32 -5.14 13.09
C ARG A 238 -20.89 -4.07 14.00
N GLY A 239 -21.86 -3.31 13.49
CA GLY A 239 -22.62 -2.34 14.28
C GLY A 239 -21.88 -1.02 14.51
N MET A 240 -20.80 -0.74 13.78
CA MET A 240 -20.14 0.56 13.77
C MET A 240 -20.14 1.14 12.36
N PRO A 241 -21.23 1.82 11.94
CA PRO A 241 -21.27 2.52 10.66
C PRO A 241 -20.11 3.52 10.57
N LEU A 242 -19.15 3.22 9.72
CA LEU A 242 -17.94 4.02 9.53
C LEU A 242 -17.96 4.65 8.14
N PHE A 243 -17.48 5.88 8.03
CA PHE A 243 -17.24 6.57 6.77
C PHE A 243 -15.75 6.89 6.66
N SER A 244 -15.09 6.24 5.69
CA SER A 244 -13.70 6.52 5.31
C SER A 244 -13.69 7.72 4.36
N ALA A 245 -13.07 8.81 4.81
CA ALA A 245 -12.93 10.05 4.06
C ALA A 245 -11.52 10.14 3.49
N ALA A 246 -11.42 10.14 2.16
CA ALA A 246 -10.16 10.42 1.46
C ALA A 246 -9.59 11.79 1.88
N SER A 247 -8.27 11.88 1.86
CA SER A 247 -7.50 13.06 2.25
C SER A 247 -6.14 13.08 1.57
N GLU A 248 -5.41 14.18 1.71
CA GLU A 248 -4.01 14.31 1.30
C GLU A 248 -3.02 13.61 2.26
N GLY A 249 -3.52 12.93 3.30
CA GLY A 249 -2.74 12.16 4.25
C GLY A 249 -2.65 12.77 5.66
N SER A 250 -1.55 12.50 6.36
CA SER A 250 -1.37 12.74 7.80
C SER A 250 -1.72 14.16 8.27
N VAL A 251 -1.20 15.20 7.59
CA VAL A 251 -1.38 16.60 8.01
C VAL A 251 -2.84 17.04 7.84
N GLU A 252 -3.48 16.66 6.74
CA GLU A 252 -4.90 16.99 6.54
C GLU A 252 -5.79 16.25 7.53
N ASN A 253 -5.52 14.97 7.79
CA ASN A 253 -6.26 14.20 8.79
C ASN A 253 -6.16 14.83 10.18
N ALA A 254 -4.97 15.27 10.60
CA ALA A 254 -4.79 15.97 11.85
C ALA A 254 -5.54 17.32 11.90
N SER A 255 -5.52 18.10 10.82
CA SER A 255 -6.29 19.35 10.71
C SER A 255 -7.81 19.09 10.82
N ARG A 256 -8.31 18.04 10.17
CA ARG A 256 -9.72 17.64 10.24
C ARG A 256 -10.10 17.09 11.63
N LEU A 257 -9.20 16.39 12.32
CA LEU A 257 -9.35 16.00 13.73
C LEU A 257 -9.41 17.24 14.65
N GLN A 258 -8.52 18.20 14.46
CA GLN A 258 -8.50 19.46 15.22
C GLN A 258 -9.79 20.26 15.04
N ALA A 259 -10.35 20.25 13.83
CA ALA A 259 -11.62 20.90 13.53
C ALA A 259 -12.86 20.11 14.00
N GLY A 260 -12.68 18.97 14.69
CA GLY A 260 -13.77 18.08 15.10
C GLY A 260 -14.59 17.52 13.93
N ARG A 261 -13.98 17.42 12.74
CA ARG A 261 -14.61 16.91 11.51
C ARG A 261 -14.38 15.41 11.32
N LEU A 262 -13.42 14.83 12.03
CA LEU A 262 -13.12 13.40 12.06
C LEU A 262 -13.17 12.91 13.51
N ASP A 263 -13.61 11.67 13.72
CA ASP A 263 -13.41 10.96 14.98
C ASP A 263 -12.01 10.31 15.01
N PHE A 264 -11.57 9.76 13.87
CA PHE A 264 -10.29 9.09 13.72
C PHE A 264 -9.57 9.56 12.46
N GLY A 265 -8.24 9.46 12.44
CA GLY A 265 -7.41 9.72 11.28
C GLY A 265 -6.23 8.77 11.23
N LEU A 266 -5.96 8.23 10.05
CA LEU A 266 -4.71 7.53 9.76
C LEU A 266 -3.61 8.57 9.62
N MET A 267 -2.54 8.44 10.40
CA MET A 267 -1.37 9.29 10.24
C MET A 267 -0.12 8.56 10.68
N GLN A 268 1.01 9.06 10.21
CA GLN A 268 2.29 8.61 10.68
C GLN A 268 2.55 9.09 12.11
N SER A 269 3.10 8.22 12.94
CA SER A 269 3.38 8.46 14.36
C SER A 269 4.26 9.68 14.63
N ASP A 270 5.21 9.97 13.76
CA ASP A 270 6.11 11.12 13.79
C ASP A 270 5.38 12.42 13.43
N VAL A 271 4.48 12.39 12.45
CA VAL A 271 3.63 13.53 12.12
C VAL A 271 2.68 13.81 13.30
N ALA A 272 2.13 12.77 13.94
CA ALA A 272 1.35 12.92 15.16
C ALA A 272 2.15 13.59 16.27
N HIS A 273 3.38 13.13 16.50
CA HIS A 273 4.29 13.68 17.51
C HIS A 273 4.65 15.14 17.22
N LEU A 274 5.03 15.45 15.98
CA LEU A 274 5.38 16.79 15.53
C LEU A 274 4.22 17.77 15.74
N LEU A 275 3.00 17.37 15.38
CA LEU A 275 1.81 18.20 15.56
C LEU A 275 1.43 18.32 17.03
N TYR A 276 1.60 17.27 17.83
CA TYR A 276 1.37 17.34 19.28
C TYR A 276 2.34 18.31 19.97
N GLN A 277 3.62 18.29 19.58
CA GLN A 277 4.63 19.20 20.13
C GLN A 277 4.51 20.62 19.57
N GLY A 278 4.17 20.75 18.28
CA GLY A 278 4.26 21.97 17.48
C GLY A 278 5.62 22.12 16.81
N PHE A 279 5.63 22.64 15.58
CA PHE A 279 6.83 22.98 14.83
C PHE A 279 6.61 24.29 14.07
N SER A 280 6.81 25.40 14.79
CA SER A 280 6.44 26.75 14.35
C SER A 280 7.14 27.20 13.06
N SER A 281 8.37 26.75 12.81
CA SER A 281 9.12 27.06 11.58
C SER A 281 8.48 26.50 10.30
N GLN A 282 7.57 25.52 10.43
CA GLN A 282 6.76 24.98 9.34
C GLN A 282 5.28 25.37 9.47
N GLY A 283 4.94 26.29 10.37
CA GLY A 283 3.57 26.74 10.60
C GLY A 283 2.69 25.74 11.37
N PHE A 284 3.29 24.71 11.99
CA PHE A 284 2.57 23.75 12.80
C PHE A 284 2.47 24.24 14.26
N TYR A 285 1.28 24.61 14.69
CA TYR A 285 1.01 24.94 16.09
C TYR A 285 0.71 23.68 16.91
N PRO A 286 1.08 23.63 18.21
CA PRO A 286 0.84 22.46 19.04
C PRO A 286 -0.65 22.10 19.12
N TYR A 287 -0.98 20.84 18.82
CA TYR A 287 -2.31 20.27 19.01
C TYR A 287 -2.32 19.24 20.15
N LYS A 288 -2.44 19.73 21.39
CA LYS A 288 -2.33 18.93 22.62
C LYS A 288 -3.48 17.97 22.87
N GLU A 289 -4.56 18.04 22.09
CA GLU A 289 -5.68 17.09 22.20
C GLU A 289 -5.51 15.84 21.35
N LEU A 290 -4.48 15.73 20.50
CA LEU A 290 -4.20 14.48 19.78
C LEU A 290 -4.00 13.33 20.75
N ARG A 291 -4.60 12.19 20.43
CA ARG A 291 -4.47 10.95 21.19
C ARG A 291 -4.21 9.77 20.27
N ALA A 292 -3.31 8.88 20.66
CA ALA A 292 -3.11 7.63 19.94
C ALA A 292 -4.16 6.59 20.34
N VAL A 293 -4.62 5.82 19.37
CA VAL A 293 -5.49 4.67 19.58
C VAL A 293 -4.67 3.39 19.41
N ALA A 294 -4.09 3.20 18.23
CA ALA A 294 -3.33 2.00 17.91
C ALA A 294 -2.29 2.27 16.83
N SER A 295 -1.19 1.53 16.90
CA SER A 295 -0.24 1.33 15.83
C SER A 295 -0.76 0.25 14.88
N LEU A 296 -0.58 0.43 13.57
CA LEU A 296 -1.19 -0.42 12.55
C LEU A 296 -0.14 -1.26 11.80
N TRP A 297 0.85 -0.61 11.20
CA TRP A 297 1.94 -1.27 10.47
C TRP A 297 3.18 -0.39 10.43
N PRO A 298 4.38 -0.96 10.16
CA PRO A 298 5.58 -0.17 10.02
C PRO A 298 5.59 0.53 8.66
N GLU A 299 6.10 1.75 8.64
CA GLU A 299 6.49 2.44 7.43
C GLU A 299 7.98 2.77 7.49
N ALA A 300 8.65 2.67 6.35
CA ALA A 300 10.06 2.97 6.21
C ALA A 300 10.25 4.23 5.38
N VAL A 301 11.19 5.07 5.79
CA VAL A 301 11.67 6.18 4.96
C VAL A 301 12.67 5.62 3.94
N HIS A 302 12.31 5.62 2.67
CA HIS A 302 13.17 5.22 1.57
C HIS A 302 13.86 6.46 1.01
N LEU A 303 15.19 6.37 0.83
CA LEU A 303 15.94 7.27 -0.06
C LEU A 303 16.40 6.44 -1.26
N ILE A 304 15.77 6.67 -2.40
CA ILE A 304 15.96 5.88 -3.62
C ILE A 304 16.68 6.72 -4.65
N THR A 305 17.68 6.13 -5.29
CA THR A 305 18.42 6.68 -6.42
C THR A 305 18.71 5.57 -7.44
N LEU A 306 19.44 5.88 -8.49
CA LEU A 306 19.90 4.94 -9.50
C LEU A 306 21.38 4.61 -9.29
N GLU A 307 21.79 3.39 -9.62
CA GLU A 307 23.21 3.04 -9.69
C GLU A 307 23.92 3.95 -10.72
N GLY A 308 25.13 4.38 -10.40
CA GLY A 308 25.85 5.36 -11.23
C GLY A 308 25.49 6.84 -10.99
N SER A 309 24.46 7.17 -10.18
CA SER A 309 24.15 8.58 -9.83
C SER A 309 25.26 9.27 -9.02
N GLY A 310 26.11 8.47 -8.36
CA GLY A 310 27.11 8.92 -7.40
C GLY A 310 26.56 9.14 -5.99
N ILE A 311 25.25 8.93 -5.76
CA ILE A 311 24.60 9.14 -4.47
C ILE A 311 24.67 7.84 -3.65
N LYS A 312 25.49 7.83 -2.59
CA LYS A 312 25.71 6.68 -1.70
C LYS A 312 25.36 6.97 -0.24
N ARG A 313 25.23 8.24 0.12
CA ARG A 313 24.91 8.76 1.46
C ARG A 313 24.21 10.11 1.36
N LEU A 314 23.65 10.58 2.45
CA LEU A 314 22.89 11.85 2.51
C LEU A 314 23.67 13.08 2.04
N SER A 315 24.97 13.18 2.36
CA SER A 315 25.80 14.31 1.93
C SER A 315 25.95 14.39 0.41
N ASP A 316 25.77 13.28 -0.31
CA ASP A 316 25.89 13.26 -1.77
C ASP A 316 24.64 13.87 -2.46
N LEU A 317 23.63 14.28 -1.69
CA LEU A 317 22.44 14.99 -2.19
C LEU A 317 22.71 16.47 -2.45
N GLU A 318 23.83 17.01 -1.99
CA GLU A 318 24.21 18.41 -2.25
C GLU A 318 24.27 18.69 -3.76
N GLY A 319 23.59 19.75 -4.20
CA GLY A 319 23.46 20.12 -5.61
C GLY A 319 22.62 19.17 -6.47
N ARG A 320 21.98 18.14 -5.90
CA ARG A 320 21.15 17.17 -6.63
C ARG A 320 19.67 17.58 -6.67
N ARG A 321 18.93 17.09 -7.65
CA ARG A 321 17.47 17.24 -7.77
C ARG A 321 16.80 16.16 -6.94
N VAL A 322 16.13 16.54 -5.87
CA VAL A 322 15.58 15.59 -4.90
C VAL A 322 14.08 15.78 -4.77
N ALA A 323 13.31 14.74 -5.07
CA ALA A 323 11.88 14.73 -4.75
C ALA A 323 11.69 14.38 -3.27
N VAL A 324 10.91 15.19 -2.56
CA VAL A 324 10.68 15.02 -1.11
C VAL A 324 9.26 14.57 -0.78
N GLY A 325 8.40 14.41 -1.78
CA GLY A 325 6.97 14.20 -1.60
C GLY A 325 6.18 15.51 -1.67
N GLN A 326 4.87 15.38 -1.90
CA GLN A 326 3.95 16.52 -2.03
C GLN A 326 3.74 17.25 -0.71
N ARG A 327 3.28 18.50 -0.78
CA ARG A 327 2.92 19.29 0.40
C ARG A 327 1.88 18.56 1.26
N GLY A 328 2.05 18.62 2.57
CA GLY A 328 1.16 17.94 3.53
C GLY A 328 1.42 16.43 3.70
N SER A 329 2.29 15.83 2.89
CA SER A 329 2.66 14.42 3.03
C SER A 329 3.66 14.20 4.17
N GLY A 330 3.57 13.00 4.75
CA GLY A 330 4.53 12.50 5.73
C GLY A 330 5.95 12.39 5.20
N SER A 331 6.12 11.85 3.99
CA SER A 331 7.41 11.77 3.27
C SER A 331 8.15 13.11 3.23
N ARG A 332 7.43 14.22 2.99
CA ARG A 332 8.01 15.57 2.99
C ARG A 332 8.51 15.99 4.37
N ILE A 333 7.73 15.71 5.41
CA ILE A 333 8.13 15.98 6.79
C ILE A 333 9.38 15.17 7.14
N ASN A 334 9.40 13.87 6.82
CA ASN A 334 10.56 13.02 7.07
C ASN A 334 11.80 13.53 6.35
N ALA A 335 11.70 13.85 5.05
CA ALA A 335 12.82 14.37 4.26
C ALA A 335 13.39 15.67 4.84
N ILE A 336 12.54 16.60 5.28
CA ILE A 336 12.97 17.86 5.92
C ILE A 336 13.68 17.59 7.24
N LEU A 337 13.09 16.78 8.13
CA LEU A 337 13.68 16.47 9.44
C LEU A 337 15.02 15.74 9.30
N ILE A 338 15.12 14.82 8.33
CA ILE A 338 16.37 14.11 8.00
C ILE A 338 17.41 15.10 7.49
N GLY A 339 17.05 16.01 6.58
CA GLY A 339 17.97 17.02 6.05
C GLY A 339 18.50 17.96 7.13
N LEU A 340 17.62 18.43 8.03
CA LEU A 340 17.98 19.26 9.18
C LEU A 340 18.90 18.49 10.15
N ALA A 341 18.55 17.25 10.49
CA ALA A 341 19.32 16.44 11.42
C ALA A 341 20.71 16.07 10.85
N ALA A 342 20.80 15.88 9.53
CA ALA A 342 22.03 15.65 8.79
C ALA A 342 22.85 16.92 8.51
N GLN A 343 22.37 18.10 8.91
CA GLN A 343 23.01 19.39 8.69
C GLN A 343 23.34 19.63 7.21
N LEU A 344 22.40 19.29 6.33
CA LEU A 344 22.43 19.75 4.95
C LEU A 344 22.16 21.27 4.96
N GLU A 345 23.13 22.06 5.39
CA GLU A 345 23.11 23.52 5.48
C GLU A 345 24.34 24.07 4.72
N GLY A 346 24.12 24.95 3.73
CA GLY A 346 25.22 25.50 2.94
C GLY A 346 24.81 26.03 1.56
N SER A 347 25.81 26.43 0.76
CA SER A 347 25.61 27.03 -0.57
C SER A 347 25.24 26.04 -1.68
N GLN A 348 25.09 24.75 -1.38
CA GLN A 348 24.78 23.68 -2.34
C GLN A 348 23.65 22.77 -1.84
N LEU A 349 22.55 23.35 -1.36
CA LEU A 349 21.35 22.59 -1.03
C LEU A 349 20.84 21.80 -2.25
N PRO A 350 20.24 20.61 -2.06
CA PRO A 350 19.51 19.94 -3.12
C PRO A 350 18.42 20.85 -3.70
N THR A 351 18.21 20.75 -5.01
CA THR A 351 17.03 21.33 -5.66
C THR A 351 15.81 20.49 -5.31
N ILE A 352 14.98 21.01 -4.40
CA ILE A 352 13.80 20.30 -3.90
C ILE A 352 12.67 20.29 -4.93
N ARG A 353 12.05 19.11 -5.13
CA ARG A 353 10.80 18.90 -5.88
C ARG A 353 9.72 18.40 -4.93
N GLU A 354 8.68 19.21 -4.73
CA GLU A 354 7.50 18.84 -3.92
C GLU A 354 6.44 18.19 -4.81
N ILE A 355 6.71 16.96 -5.25
CA ILE A 355 5.86 16.20 -6.19
C ILE A 355 5.39 14.89 -5.57
N GLY A 356 4.23 14.38 -6.01
CA GLY A 356 3.66 13.12 -5.53
C GLY A 356 4.46 11.88 -5.98
N THR A 357 4.26 10.76 -5.28
CA THR A 357 5.04 9.52 -5.45
C THR A 357 5.10 9.03 -6.90
N ALA A 358 3.96 8.94 -7.59
CA ALA A 358 3.92 8.46 -8.97
C ALA A 358 4.79 9.31 -9.90
N THR A 359 4.64 10.64 -9.84
CA THR A 359 5.44 11.59 -10.63
C THR A 359 6.91 11.53 -10.25
N ALA A 360 7.24 11.35 -8.96
CA ALA A 360 8.64 11.21 -8.52
C ALA A 360 9.29 9.94 -9.09
N MET A 361 8.57 8.81 -9.11
CA MET A 361 9.06 7.56 -9.71
C MET A 361 9.27 7.70 -11.22
N GLU A 362 8.31 8.29 -11.94
CA GLU A 362 8.42 8.59 -13.38
C GLU A 362 9.63 9.49 -13.67
N GLN A 363 9.81 10.57 -12.88
CA GLN A 363 10.93 11.48 -13.06
C GLN A 363 12.28 10.85 -12.68
N LEU A 364 12.33 9.97 -11.68
CA LEU A 364 13.55 9.23 -11.36
C LEU A 364 13.92 8.27 -12.50
N GLU A 365 12.92 7.58 -13.05
CA GLU A 365 13.10 6.68 -14.18
C GLU A 365 13.58 7.41 -15.43
N ALA A 366 13.05 8.61 -15.70
CA ALA A 366 13.46 9.47 -16.80
C ALA A 366 14.80 10.20 -16.57
N GLY A 367 15.33 10.21 -15.34
CA GLY A 367 16.52 10.99 -14.98
C GLY A 367 16.26 12.50 -14.81
N ASP A 368 15.00 12.91 -14.64
CA ASP A 368 14.59 14.28 -14.36
C ASP A 368 14.82 14.70 -12.89
N ILE A 369 14.95 13.71 -12.00
CA ILE A 369 15.45 13.85 -10.63
C ILE A 369 16.55 12.83 -10.36
N ASP A 370 17.40 13.10 -9.36
CA ASP A 370 18.56 12.26 -9.03
C ASP A 370 18.28 11.32 -7.85
N ALA A 371 17.36 11.71 -6.96
CA ALA A 371 16.90 10.90 -5.85
C ALA A 371 15.47 11.26 -5.42
N LEU A 372 14.80 10.35 -4.71
CA LEU A 372 13.52 10.62 -4.08
C LEU A 372 13.46 10.08 -2.65
N PHE A 373 12.78 10.83 -1.78
CA PHE A 373 12.30 10.34 -0.50
C PHE A 373 10.88 9.80 -0.64
N LEU A 374 10.63 8.67 0.00
CA LEU A 374 9.30 8.06 0.10
C LEU A 374 9.14 7.38 1.45
N THR A 375 8.15 7.78 2.22
CA THR A 375 7.75 7.03 3.41
C THR A 375 6.52 6.20 3.10
N GLU A 376 6.68 4.88 3.11
CA GLU A 376 5.61 3.93 2.81
C GLU A 376 5.83 2.61 3.57
N ALA A 377 4.77 1.81 3.70
CA ALA A 377 4.83 0.47 4.27
C ALA A 377 5.85 -0.42 3.55
N VAL A 378 6.39 -1.41 4.25
CA VAL A 378 7.38 -2.37 3.69
C VAL A 378 6.74 -3.74 3.46
N PRO A 379 6.84 -4.33 2.25
CA PRO A 379 7.31 -3.71 1.02
C PRO A 379 6.34 -2.63 0.51
N ALA A 380 6.90 -1.59 -0.12
CA ALA A 380 6.13 -0.54 -0.77
C ALA A 380 5.75 -0.99 -2.19
N PRO A 381 4.45 -1.10 -2.53
CA PRO A 381 4.01 -1.53 -3.87
C PRO A 381 4.53 -0.61 -4.98
N SER A 382 4.62 0.70 -4.70
CA SER A 382 5.19 1.70 -5.62
C SER A 382 6.66 1.42 -5.95
N VAL A 383 7.44 1.01 -4.95
CA VAL A 383 8.86 0.65 -5.09
C VAL A 383 9.01 -0.70 -5.77
N GLN A 384 8.18 -1.70 -5.44
CA GLN A 384 8.16 -2.99 -6.14
C GLN A 384 7.88 -2.81 -7.64
N ALA A 385 6.91 -1.97 -7.98
CA ALA A 385 6.58 -1.67 -9.37
C ALA A 385 7.76 -1.00 -10.11
N LEU A 386 8.41 0.01 -9.49
CA LEU A 386 9.58 0.65 -10.10
C LEU A 386 10.76 -0.32 -10.24
N ALA A 387 11.05 -1.10 -9.21
CA ALA A 387 12.14 -2.08 -9.19
C ALA A 387 11.95 -3.19 -10.26
N ALA A 388 10.69 -3.55 -10.57
CA ALA A 388 10.36 -4.48 -11.66
C ALA A 388 10.60 -3.90 -13.07
N ARG A 389 10.88 -2.60 -13.18
CA ARG A 389 11.25 -1.94 -14.46
C ARG A 389 12.71 -1.47 -14.47
N ARG A 390 13.30 -1.26 -13.29
CA ARG A 390 14.65 -0.75 -13.07
C ARG A 390 15.43 -1.66 -12.13
N ALA A 391 16.29 -2.50 -12.70
CA ALA A 391 17.18 -3.38 -11.93
C ALA A 391 18.33 -2.62 -11.25
N ASP A 392 18.56 -1.36 -11.63
CA ASP A 392 19.61 -0.48 -11.15
C ASP A 392 19.15 0.47 -10.03
N LEU A 393 18.02 0.19 -9.37
CA LEU A 393 17.63 0.96 -8.18
C LEU A 393 18.64 0.75 -7.05
N ARG A 394 18.93 1.84 -6.34
CA ARG A 394 19.79 1.86 -5.17
C ARG A 394 19.06 2.48 -3.99
N PHE A 395 19.09 1.79 -2.86
CA PHE A 395 18.58 2.26 -1.58
C PHE A 395 19.74 2.84 -0.76
N VAL A 396 19.67 4.13 -0.46
CA VAL A 396 20.71 4.82 0.32
C VAL A 396 20.44 4.59 1.81
N PRO A 397 21.32 3.88 2.53
CA PRO A 397 21.10 3.61 3.95
C PRO A 397 21.28 4.87 4.80
N MET A 398 20.57 4.92 5.92
CA MET A 398 20.72 5.98 6.92
C MET A 398 21.84 5.60 7.90
N PRO A 399 22.77 6.51 8.22
CA PRO A 399 23.87 6.20 9.13
C PRO A 399 23.38 6.06 10.58
N ASP A 400 23.93 5.11 11.33
CA ASP A 400 23.51 4.79 12.70
C ASP A 400 23.52 6.01 13.64
N ARG A 401 24.50 6.91 13.48
CA ARG A 401 24.57 8.15 14.27
C ARG A 401 23.38 9.07 14.02
N LEU A 402 22.92 9.16 12.78
CA LEU A 402 21.73 9.95 12.44
C LEU A 402 20.48 9.28 12.97
N LEU A 403 20.39 7.95 12.86
CA LEU A 403 19.27 7.17 13.41
C LEU A 403 19.15 7.36 14.92
N ALA A 404 20.26 7.30 15.66
CA ALA A 404 20.29 7.53 17.10
C ALA A 404 19.83 8.95 17.45
N LYS A 405 20.40 9.98 16.79
CA LYS A 405 20.00 11.37 16.98
C LYS A 405 18.50 11.57 16.71
N LEU A 406 18.01 11.07 15.58
CA LEU A 406 16.61 11.19 15.20
C LEU A 406 15.67 10.43 16.14
N ALA A 407 16.08 9.29 16.69
CA ALA A 407 15.30 8.56 17.68
C ALA A 407 15.24 9.30 19.03
N GLU A 408 16.32 9.99 19.42
CA GLU A 408 16.37 10.84 20.62
C GLU A 408 15.50 12.11 20.46
N GLU A 409 15.60 12.78 19.31
CA GLU A 409 14.86 14.04 19.02
C GLU A 409 13.39 13.79 18.66
N HIS A 410 13.09 12.64 18.07
CA HIS A 410 11.75 12.25 17.63
C HIS A 410 11.43 10.82 18.10
N PHE A 411 10.80 10.69 19.26
CA PHE A 411 10.47 9.42 19.92
C PHE A 411 9.64 8.42 19.06
N SER A 412 9.09 8.87 17.94
CA SER A 412 8.38 8.07 16.94
C SER A 412 9.29 7.27 16.00
N TYR A 413 10.55 7.67 15.86
CA TYR A 413 11.50 7.03 14.94
C TYR A 413 12.26 5.90 15.62
N TYR A 414 12.48 4.82 14.87
CA TYR A 414 13.33 3.71 15.29
C TYR A 414 14.17 3.21 14.11
N PRO A 415 15.37 2.64 14.35
CA PRO A 415 16.12 1.96 13.30
C PRO A 415 15.32 0.79 12.73
N LEU A 416 15.14 0.76 11.41
CA LEU A 416 14.48 -0.32 10.69
C LEU A 416 15.42 -0.85 9.60
N THR A 417 15.74 -2.14 9.68
CA THR A 417 16.44 -2.84 8.61
C THR A 417 15.42 -3.46 7.66
N VAL A 418 15.44 -3.01 6.41
CA VAL A 418 14.67 -3.65 5.33
C VAL A 418 15.46 -4.89 4.87
N PRO A 419 14.89 -6.11 4.98
CA PRO A 419 15.58 -7.34 4.63
C PRO A 419 16.02 -7.38 3.15
N ALA A 420 17.06 -8.17 2.85
CA ALA A 420 17.38 -8.53 1.46
C ALA A 420 16.18 -9.14 0.76
N ARG A 421 16.01 -8.86 -0.55
CA ARG A 421 14.94 -9.39 -1.41
C ARG A 421 13.53 -8.93 -1.06
N THR A 422 13.42 -7.84 -0.32
CA THR A 422 12.16 -7.12 -0.14
C THR A 422 11.70 -6.51 -1.46
N TYR A 423 12.66 -6.00 -2.25
CA TYR A 423 12.44 -5.43 -3.58
C TYR A 423 13.22 -6.21 -4.65
N PRO A 424 12.71 -6.28 -5.89
CA PRO A 424 13.47 -6.77 -7.04
C PRO A 424 14.84 -6.09 -7.16
N GLY A 425 15.89 -6.85 -7.50
CA GLY A 425 17.25 -6.32 -7.62
C GLY A 425 17.94 -5.95 -6.30
N GLN A 426 17.23 -5.95 -5.16
CA GLN A 426 17.80 -5.60 -3.86
C GLN A 426 18.41 -6.83 -3.16
N SER A 427 19.70 -7.06 -3.39
CA SER A 427 20.43 -8.23 -2.89
C SER A 427 20.93 -8.12 -1.45
N ALA A 428 21.16 -6.91 -0.93
CA ALA A 428 21.66 -6.65 0.42
C ALA A 428 20.63 -5.90 1.26
N PRO A 429 20.48 -6.21 2.56
CA PRO A 429 19.61 -5.43 3.44
C PRO A 429 20.12 -4.00 3.57
N PHE A 430 19.24 -3.05 3.87
CA PHE A 430 19.62 -1.68 4.17
C PHE A 430 18.91 -1.18 5.43
N THR A 431 19.60 -0.39 6.23
CA THR A 431 19.05 0.22 7.44
C THR A 431 18.55 1.63 7.12
N THR A 432 17.37 1.94 7.62
CA THR A 432 16.73 3.26 7.48
C THR A 432 15.90 3.59 8.73
N ILE A 433 15.12 4.67 8.65
CA ILE A 433 14.19 5.10 9.68
C ILE A 433 12.87 4.35 9.48
N GLY A 434 12.45 3.65 10.53
CA GLY A 434 11.11 3.12 10.69
C GLY A 434 10.25 4.02 11.56
N LEU A 435 8.96 4.00 11.27
CA LEU A 435 7.90 4.62 12.07
C LEU A 435 6.63 3.79 11.96
N ALA A 436 5.58 4.15 12.70
CA ALA A 436 4.29 3.50 12.59
C ALA A 436 3.29 4.32 11.79
N ALA A 437 2.55 3.67 10.88
CA ALA A 437 1.20 4.13 10.54
C ALA A 437 0.32 3.91 11.77
N ALA A 438 -0.31 4.98 12.26
CA ALA A 438 -1.07 4.99 13.49
C ALA A 438 -2.51 5.44 13.24
N LEU A 439 -3.43 4.81 13.96
CA LEU A 439 -4.77 5.32 14.16
C LEU A 439 -4.74 6.35 15.29
N ILE A 440 -4.98 7.61 14.94
CA ILE A 440 -4.97 8.74 15.85
C ILE A 440 -6.39 9.31 15.96
N THR A 441 -6.70 9.82 17.14
CA THR A 441 -7.97 10.47 17.49
C THR A 441 -7.69 11.77 18.24
N HIS A 442 -8.73 12.37 18.82
CA HIS A 442 -8.62 13.49 19.74
C HIS A 442 -9.30 13.19 21.07
N SER A 443 -8.92 13.91 22.13
CA SER A 443 -9.39 13.68 23.51
C SER A 443 -10.92 13.72 23.71
N GLN A 444 -11.63 14.42 22.82
CA GLN A 444 -13.09 14.57 22.89
C GLN A 444 -13.89 13.43 22.23
N VAL A 445 -13.24 12.43 21.62
CA VAL A 445 -13.97 11.29 21.05
C VAL A 445 -14.49 10.41 22.18
N ALA A 446 -15.74 9.98 22.06
CA ALA A 446 -16.39 9.14 23.07
C ALA A 446 -15.59 7.84 23.32
N ASN A 447 -15.44 7.48 24.59
CA ASN A 447 -14.69 6.29 25.01
C ASN A 447 -15.19 5.02 24.31
N GLU A 448 -16.50 4.89 24.18
CA GLU A 448 -17.17 3.73 23.59
C GLU A 448 -16.81 3.58 22.10
N LYS A 449 -16.65 4.69 21.37
CA LYS A 449 -16.19 4.65 19.97
C LYS A 449 -14.74 4.16 19.88
N VAL A 450 -13.88 4.60 20.79
CA VAL A 450 -12.46 4.21 20.81
C VAL A 450 -12.30 2.75 21.20
N GLU A 451 -13.00 2.29 22.23
CA GLU A 451 -13.04 0.89 22.65
C GLU A 451 -13.57 0.01 21.53
N LYS A 452 -14.69 0.39 20.89
CA LYS A 452 -15.24 -0.38 19.78
C LYS A 452 -14.30 -0.47 18.58
N MET A 453 -13.59 0.61 18.27
CA MET A 453 -12.59 0.62 17.21
C MET A 453 -11.44 -0.34 17.53
N LEU A 454 -10.92 -0.32 18.76
CA LEU A 454 -9.88 -1.25 19.19
C LEU A 454 -10.33 -2.72 19.15
N GLU A 455 -11.57 -3.00 19.56
CA GLU A 455 -12.17 -4.33 19.41
C GLU A 455 -12.21 -4.77 17.94
N LEU A 456 -12.65 -3.89 17.03
CA LEU A 456 -12.71 -4.20 15.60
C LEU A 456 -11.34 -4.47 15.01
N LEU A 457 -10.31 -3.72 15.42
CA LEU A 457 -8.94 -3.93 14.97
C LEU A 457 -8.37 -5.27 15.48
N LEU A 458 -8.59 -5.61 16.75
CA LEU A 458 -8.09 -6.87 17.34
C LEU A 458 -8.88 -8.11 16.92
N SER A 459 -10.21 -8.03 16.89
CA SER A 459 -11.07 -9.13 16.44
C SER A 459 -11.09 -9.27 14.92
N GLY A 460 -10.64 -8.22 14.22
CA GLY A 460 -10.42 -8.16 12.78
C GLY A 460 -9.61 -9.31 12.26
N GLY A 461 -8.43 -9.53 12.88
CA GLY A 461 -7.48 -10.59 12.57
C GLY A 461 -7.51 -11.00 11.10
N ASP A 462 -7.79 -12.29 10.87
CA ASP A 462 -7.81 -12.90 9.54
C ASP A 462 -8.93 -12.38 8.63
N GLU A 463 -10.09 -11.97 9.16
CA GLU A 463 -11.22 -11.51 8.33
C GLU A 463 -10.99 -10.12 7.76
N LEU A 464 -10.50 -9.18 8.58
CA LEU A 464 -10.10 -7.87 8.09
C LEU A 464 -8.87 -8.00 7.18
N ALA A 465 -7.96 -8.92 7.49
CA ALA A 465 -6.81 -9.21 6.63
C ALA A 465 -7.20 -9.75 5.25
N ARG A 466 -8.27 -10.55 5.13
CA ARG A 466 -8.81 -10.97 3.81
C ARG A 466 -9.31 -9.79 2.97
N LYS A 467 -9.78 -8.71 3.60
CA LYS A 467 -10.18 -7.47 2.90
C LYS A 467 -8.98 -6.58 2.61
N TYR A 468 -8.06 -6.49 3.55
CA TYR A 468 -6.81 -5.74 3.43
C TYR A 468 -5.71 -6.35 4.30
N TYR A 469 -4.74 -6.97 3.65
CA TYR A 469 -3.77 -7.86 4.29
C TYR A 469 -2.97 -7.24 5.44
N ARG A 470 -2.64 -5.94 5.38
CA ARG A 470 -1.86 -5.28 6.44
C ARG A 470 -2.62 -5.20 7.76
N ALA A 471 -3.92 -5.45 7.78
CA ALA A 471 -4.64 -5.66 9.03
C ALA A 471 -4.09 -6.85 9.84
N ALA A 472 -3.43 -7.82 9.19
CA ALA A 472 -2.74 -8.91 9.87
C ALA A 472 -1.52 -8.45 10.67
N PHE A 473 -0.99 -7.26 10.40
CA PHE A 473 0.14 -6.68 11.16
C PHE A 473 -0.31 -6.06 12.49
N ILE A 474 -1.62 -5.99 12.71
CA ILE A 474 -2.24 -5.41 13.90
C ILE A 474 -2.46 -6.54 14.91
N SER A 475 -1.69 -6.51 15.99
CA SER A 475 -1.77 -7.49 17.07
C SER A 475 -1.63 -6.80 18.42
N ARG A 476 -1.86 -7.56 19.49
CA ARG A 476 -1.68 -7.06 20.86
C ARG A 476 -0.25 -6.57 21.11
N GLU A 477 0.71 -7.24 20.49
CA GLU A 477 2.14 -6.99 20.59
C GLU A 477 2.54 -5.74 19.79
N THR A 478 1.89 -5.49 18.64
CA THR A 478 2.30 -4.42 17.72
C THR A 478 1.55 -3.11 17.94
N MET A 479 0.31 -3.13 18.44
CA MET A 479 -0.58 -1.96 18.52
C MET A 479 -0.07 -0.81 19.40
N ARG A 480 0.96 -1.03 20.22
CA ARG A 480 1.59 0.02 21.06
C ARG A 480 2.94 0.48 20.53
N LEU A 481 3.49 -0.17 19.49
CA LEU A 481 4.81 0.12 18.97
C LEU A 481 4.85 1.45 18.23
N GLY A 482 5.86 2.27 18.52
CA GLY A 482 6.11 3.53 17.81
C GLY A 482 5.07 4.63 18.07
N LEU A 483 4.19 4.49 19.07
CA LEU A 483 3.25 5.55 19.43
C LEU A 483 3.96 6.67 20.19
N ALA A 484 3.89 7.90 19.66
CA ALA A 484 4.64 9.05 20.17
C ALA A 484 3.76 10.21 20.65
N VAL A 485 2.46 9.96 20.83
CA VAL A 485 1.51 10.87 21.49
C VAL A 485 0.74 10.14 22.58
N PRO A 486 0.21 10.82 23.62
CA PRO A 486 -0.51 10.16 24.69
C PRO A 486 -1.65 9.28 24.18
N LEU A 487 -1.86 8.12 24.79
CA LEU A 487 -2.99 7.26 24.47
C LEU A 487 -4.32 7.95 24.82
N HIS A 488 -5.35 7.66 24.05
CA HIS A 488 -6.71 7.98 24.48
C HIS A 488 -7.01 7.25 25.81
N PRO A 489 -7.67 7.85 26.80
CA PRO A 489 -7.94 7.19 28.08
C PRO A 489 -8.62 5.83 27.94
N ALA A 490 -9.53 5.70 26.97
CA ALA A 490 -10.18 4.44 26.65
C ALA A 490 -9.21 3.39 26.07
N ALA A 491 -8.26 3.81 25.23
CA ALA A 491 -7.21 2.93 24.71
C ALA A 491 -6.27 2.46 25.81
N GLU A 492 -5.87 3.36 26.72
CA GLU A 492 -5.05 3.02 27.88
C GLU A 492 -5.76 2.00 28.78
N ARG A 493 -7.04 2.21 29.12
CA ARG A 493 -7.84 1.24 29.88
C ARG A 493 -7.93 -0.11 29.18
N PHE A 494 -8.21 -0.10 27.88
CA PHE A 494 -8.29 -1.29 27.06
C PHE A 494 -6.99 -2.10 27.14
N TYR A 495 -5.83 -1.47 26.92
CA TYR A 495 -4.52 -2.13 27.03
C TYR A 495 -4.24 -2.65 28.45
N ASN A 496 -4.53 -1.87 29.49
CA ASN A 496 -4.32 -2.30 30.88
C ASN A 496 -5.17 -3.52 31.26
N GLN A 497 -6.42 -3.59 30.80
CA GLN A 497 -7.29 -4.75 31.01
C GLN A 497 -6.72 -6.00 30.35
N TYR A 498 -6.15 -5.88 29.15
CA TYR A 498 -5.53 -7.01 28.46
C TYR A 498 -4.21 -7.46 29.09
N ASP A 499 -3.36 -6.53 29.52
CA ASP A 499 -2.12 -6.87 30.20
C ASP A 499 -2.41 -7.70 31.48
N GLN A 500 -3.46 -7.32 32.24
CA GLN A 500 -3.91 -8.07 33.40
C GLN A 500 -4.47 -9.46 33.08
N GLN A 501 -5.14 -9.64 31.93
CA GLN A 501 -5.62 -10.96 31.50
C GLN A 501 -4.47 -11.89 31.13
N ARG A 502 -3.42 -11.35 30.50
CA ARG A 502 -2.20 -12.12 30.16
C ARG A 502 -1.50 -12.64 31.40
N ASP A 503 -1.37 -11.80 32.43
CA ASP A 503 -0.66 -12.15 33.66
C ASP A 503 -1.45 -13.14 34.55
N LYS A 504 -2.77 -13.28 34.33
CA LYS A 504 -3.61 -14.30 34.99
C LYS A 504 -3.64 -15.65 34.26
N GLY A 505 -3.22 -15.70 33.00
CA GLY A 505 -3.17 -16.92 32.17
C GLY A 505 -1.79 -17.59 32.13
N ARG A 506 -0.80 -17.00 32.80
CA ARG A 506 0.50 -17.61 33.14
C ARG A 506 0.46 -18.06 34.60
#